data_AF-A0A7C2SND9-F1
#
_entry.id   AF-A0A7C2SND9-F1
#
_cell.length_a   1.000
_cell.length_b   1.000
_cell.length_c   1.000
_cell.angle_alpha   90.00
_cell.angle_beta   90.00
_cell.angle_gamma   90.00
#
_symmetry.space_group_name_H-M   'P 1'
#
loop_
_entity.id
_entity.type
_entity.pdbx_description
1 polymer ?
#
loop_
_entity_poly.entity_id
_entity_poly.type
_entity_poly.pdbx_seq_one_letter_code
_entity_poly.pdbx_strand_id
1 'polypeptide(L)'
;EDFRTENKVKSKSIKINDDITLNAAVVNGIGNIGEILDEIENGDSKHHFIEVMACPGGCINGGGQPIHAKPEKIRKRVQTLYEIDANAKTRRSYENESVQKLYNEFLEEPNSHIAHEILHTNYIDRKSILKRK
;
A
#
# COMPACT_ATOMS: atom_id res chain seq x y z
N GLU A 1 -15.67 -0.14 -7.36
CA GLU A 1 -14.59 -0.29 -8.35
C GLU A 1 -13.58 -1.33 -7.87
N ASP A 2 -12.77 -1.94 -8.73
CA ASP A 2 -11.63 -2.76 -8.31
C ASP A 2 -10.45 -1.85 -7.95
N PHE A 3 -9.64 -2.20 -6.94
CA PHE A 3 -8.43 -1.45 -6.58
C PHE A 3 -7.32 -1.55 -7.64
N ARG A 4 -7.43 -2.49 -8.57
CA ARG A 4 -6.42 -2.80 -9.58
C ARG A 4 -6.46 -1.88 -10.82
N THR A 5 -7.41 -0.97 -10.92
CA THR A 5 -7.52 -0.07 -12.08
C THR A 5 -6.40 1.00 -12.08
N GLU A 6 -6.19 1.64 -13.24
CA GLU A 6 -5.21 2.72 -13.40
C GLU A 6 -5.74 4.09 -12.92
N ASN A 7 -6.97 4.14 -12.40
CA ASN A 7 -7.59 5.38 -11.95
C ASN A 7 -6.78 6.04 -10.84
N LYS A 8 -6.82 7.38 -10.83
CA LYS A 8 -6.04 8.25 -9.93
C LYS A 8 -6.32 7.97 -8.46
N VAL A 9 -7.60 7.81 -8.12
CA VAL A 9 -8.08 7.46 -6.79
C VAL A 9 -9.13 6.37 -6.96
N LYS A 10 -9.06 5.33 -6.14
CA LYS A 10 -9.96 4.18 -6.18
C LYS A 10 -10.47 3.93 -4.78
N SER A 11 -11.79 3.90 -4.60
CA SER A 11 -12.42 3.69 -3.30
C SER A 11 -13.35 2.48 -3.34
N LYS A 12 -13.38 1.70 -2.26
CA LYS A 12 -14.29 0.56 -2.13
C LYS A 12 -14.58 0.24 -0.67
N SER A 13 -15.82 -0.11 -0.39
CA SER A 13 -16.22 -0.76 0.86
C SER A 13 -16.07 -2.28 0.74
N ILE A 14 -15.37 -2.88 1.69
CA ILE A 14 -15.08 -4.31 1.76
C ILE A 14 -15.71 -4.84 3.03
N LYS A 15 -16.63 -5.80 2.90
CA LYS A 15 -17.17 -6.51 4.06
C LYS A 15 -16.12 -7.51 4.55
N ILE A 16 -15.58 -7.30 5.74
CA ILE A 16 -14.56 -8.19 6.35
C ILE A 16 -15.25 -9.35 7.07
N ASN A 17 -16.31 -9.05 7.82
CA ASN A 17 -17.22 -10.00 8.46
C ASN A 17 -18.62 -9.36 8.56
N ASP A 18 -19.54 -9.95 9.32
CA ASP A 18 -20.92 -9.44 9.42
C ASP A 18 -21.03 -8.05 10.04
N ASP A 19 -20.10 -7.68 10.91
CA ASP A 19 -20.14 -6.44 11.68
C ASP A 19 -19.22 -5.34 11.11
N ILE A 20 -18.17 -5.73 10.37
CA ILE A 20 -17.11 -4.82 9.94
C ILE A 20 -17.15 -4.62 8.43
N THR A 21 -17.45 -3.38 8.04
CA THR A 21 -17.25 -2.88 6.68
C THR A 21 -16.07 -1.92 6.63
N LEU A 22 -15.02 -2.29 5.90
CA LEU A 22 -13.83 -1.48 5.70
C LEU A 22 -13.98 -0.62 4.44
N ASN A 23 -14.09 0.69 4.61
CA ASN A 23 -13.94 1.64 3.51
C ASN A 23 -12.45 1.90 3.28
N ALA A 24 -11.93 1.48 2.13
CA ALA A 24 -10.53 1.69 1.78
C ALA A 24 -10.37 2.49 0.49
N ALA A 25 -9.26 3.22 0.39
CA ALA A 25 -8.86 3.95 -0.81
C ALA A 25 -7.43 3.61 -1.24
N VAL A 26 -7.18 3.70 -2.54
CA VAL A 26 -5.85 3.60 -3.15
C VAL A 26 -5.60 4.81 -4.02
N VAL A 27 -4.53 5.53 -3.73
CA VAL A 27 -4.09 6.74 -4.44
C VAL A 27 -2.90 6.41 -5.31
N ASN A 28 -3.12 6.54 -6.62
CA ASN A 28 -2.17 6.24 -7.66
C ASN A 28 -1.43 7.52 -8.09
N GLY A 29 -0.29 7.78 -7.48
CA GLY A 29 0.50 9.00 -7.68
C GLY A 29 0.19 10.04 -6.59
N ILE A 30 1.22 10.50 -5.88
CA ILE A 30 1.06 11.41 -4.72
C ILE A 30 0.39 12.74 -5.10
N GLY A 31 0.52 13.19 -6.34
CA GLY A 31 -0.17 14.39 -6.82
C GLY A 31 -1.70 14.31 -6.79
N ASN A 32 -2.28 13.12 -6.60
CA ASN A 32 -3.72 12.89 -6.54
C ASN A 32 -4.27 12.78 -5.09
N ILE A 33 -3.42 12.96 -4.06
CA ILE A 33 -3.83 12.78 -2.65
C ILE A 33 -4.62 13.96 -2.08
N GLY A 34 -4.58 15.13 -2.73
CA GLY A 34 -5.08 16.39 -2.18
C GLY A 34 -6.53 16.32 -1.68
N GLU A 35 -7.45 15.84 -2.52
CA GLU A 35 -8.88 15.71 -2.17
C GLU A 35 -9.10 14.83 -0.93
N ILE A 36 -8.36 13.72 -0.79
CA ILE A 36 -8.47 12.86 0.38
C ILE A 36 -7.91 13.55 1.63
N LEU A 37 -6.83 14.33 1.52
CA LEU A 37 -6.32 15.09 2.67
C LEU A 37 -7.33 16.15 3.10
N ASP A 38 -7.94 16.85 2.16
CA ASP A 38 -8.98 17.85 2.45
C ASP A 38 -10.18 17.20 3.17
N GLU A 39 -10.65 16.03 2.71
CA GLU A 39 -11.71 15.26 3.39
C GLU A 39 -11.31 14.86 4.81
N ILE A 40 -10.06 14.43 5.03
CA ILE A 40 -9.56 14.03 6.37
C ILE A 40 -9.48 15.24 7.29
N GLU A 41 -8.92 16.36 6.82
CA GLU A 41 -8.76 17.58 7.61
C GLU A 41 -10.12 18.19 8.00
N ASN A 42 -11.12 18.09 7.13
CA ASN A 42 -12.48 18.56 7.40
C ASN A 42 -13.30 17.59 8.27
N GLY A 43 -12.81 16.37 8.51
CA GLY A 43 -13.53 15.33 9.26
C GLY A 43 -14.63 14.63 8.47
N ASP A 44 -14.64 14.79 7.15
CA ASP A 44 -15.64 14.23 6.23
C ASP A 44 -15.21 12.92 5.57
N SER A 45 -13.92 12.53 5.72
CA SER A 45 -13.40 11.31 5.11
C SER A 45 -14.10 10.06 5.65
N LYS A 46 -14.55 9.22 4.72
CA LYS A 46 -15.22 7.96 5.03
C LYS A 46 -14.26 6.77 5.05
N HIS A 47 -12.98 6.98 4.74
CA HIS A 47 -11.99 5.92 4.59
C HIS A 47 -11.38 5.54 5.94
N HIS A 48 -11.29 4.24 6.20
CA HIS A 48 -10.61 3.68 7.37
C HIS A 48 -9.15 3.30 7.05
N PHE A 49 -8.84 3.05 5.78
CA PHE A 49 -7.50 2.65 5.33
C PHE A 49 -7.20 3.24 3.95
N ILE A 50 -6.03 3.86 3.80
CA ILE A 50 -5.64 4.55 2.57
C ILE A 50 -4.22 4.11 2.19
N GLU A 51 -4.07 3.55 0.99
CA GLU A 51 -2.77 3.29 0.38
C GLU A 51 -2.39 4.46 -0.53
N VAL A 52 -1.17 4.99 -0.40
CA VAL A 52 -0.68 6.08 -1.24
C VAL A 52 0.62 5.67 -1.92
N MET A 53 0.61 5.64 -3.25
CA MET A 53 1.79 5.40 -4.07
C MET A 53 2.28 6.71 -4.67
N ALA A 54 3.57 7.01 -4.52
CA ALA A 54 4.11 8.27 -5.03
C ALA A 54 4.15 8.34 -6.56
N CYS A 55 4.52 7.24 -7.21
CA CYS A 55 4.62 7.15 -8.67
C CYS A 55 3.30 6.65 -9.28
N PRO A 56 2.82 7.27 -10.37
CA PRO A 56 1.71 6.73 -11.15
C PRO A 56 2.04 5.33 -11.69
N GLY A 57 1.15 4.37 -11.47
CA GLY A 57 1.33 2.94 -11.75
C GLY A 57 2.03 2.16 -10.62
N GLY A 58 2.35 2.81 -9.49
CA GLY A 58 3.09 2.19 -8.39
C GLY A 58 4.58 1.99 -8.68
N CYS A 59 5.24 1.20 -7.84
CA CYS A 59 6.70 1.00 -7.87
C CYS A 59 7.24 0.48 -9.22
N ILE A 60 6.41 -0.23 -9.99
CA ILE A 60 6.79 -0.82 -11.29
C ILE A 60 7.11 0.23 -12.37
N ASN A 61 6.69 1.47 -12.12
CA ASN A 61 6.94 2.66 -12.92
C ASN A 61 7.71 3.73 -12.11
N GLY A 62 8.46 3.33 -11.09
CA GLY A 62 9.30 4.23 -10.30
C GLY A 62 10.49 4.77 -11.10
N GLY A 63 11.08 5.87 -10.62
CA GLY A 63 12.17 6.58 -11.31
C GLY A 63 13.46 5.79 -11.54
N GLY A 64 13.64 4.63 -10.88
CA GLY A 64 14.76 3.72 -11.09
C GLY A 64 14.55 2.70 -12.22
N GLN A 65 13.38 2.69 -12.87
CA GLN A 65 13.06 1.75 -13.93
C GLN A 65 13.64 2.20 -15.29
N PRO A 66 13.78 1.29 -16.29
CA PRO A 66 14.25 1.65 -17.62
C PRO A 66 13.50 2.84 -18.23
N ILE A 67 14.26 3.82 -18.70
CA ILE A 67 13.76 5.10 -19.23
C ILE A 67 12.92 4.88 -20.51
N HIS A 68 11.94 5.75 -20.76
CA HIS A 68 11.08 5.75 -21.95
C HIS A 68 10.24 4.48 -22.15
N ALA A 69 9.84 3.82 -21.06
CA ALA A 69 8.89 2.72 -21.13
C ALA A 69 7.53 3.23 -21.65
N LYS A 70 7.04 2.64 -22.75
CA LYS A 70 5.68 2.89 -23.26
C LYS A 70 4.66 2.40 -22.21
N PRO A 71 3.48 3.05 -22.07
CA PRO A 71 2.43 2.63 -21.13
C PRO A 71 2.06 1.15 -21.23
N GLU A 72 2.04 0.60 -22.45
CA GLU A 72 1.77 -0.82 -22.68
C GLU A 72 2.80 -1.76 -22.01
N LYS A 73 4.08 -1.36 -21.95
CA LYS A 73 5.11 -2.14 -21.25
C LYS A 73 4.89 -2.11 -19.74
N ILE A 74 4.45 -0.98 -19.20
CA ILE A 74 4.15 -0.83 -17.76
C ILE A 74 2.98 -1.76 -17.39
N ARG A 75 1.92 -1.77 -18.20
CA ARG A 75 0.78 -2.70 -18.04
C ARG A 75 1.22 -4.16 -18.06
N LYS A 76 2.09 -4.55 -18.99
CA LYS A 76 2.64 -5.91 -19.05
C LYS A 76 3.41 -6.27 -17.79
N ARG A 77 4.22 -5.35 -17.23
CA ARG A 77 4.93 -5.59 -15.96
C ARG A 77 3.97 -5.82 -14.80
N VAL A 78 2.90 -5.02 -14.70
CA VAL A 78 1.84 -5.19 -13.69
C VAL A 78 1.15 -6.55 -13.88
N GLN A 79 0.78 -6.88 -15.11
CA GLN A 79 0.13 -8.15 -15.45
C GLN A 79 0.99 -9.35 -15.04
N THR A 80 2.30 -9.33 -15.32
CA THR A 80 3.22 -10.39 -14.91
C THR A 80 3.21 -10.60 -13.39
N LEU A 81 3.14 -9.53 -12.58
CA LEU A 81 3.03 -9.69 -11.12
C LEU A 81 1.73 -10.38 -10.70
N TYR A 82 0.60 -10.04 -11.33
CA TYR A 82 -0.68 -10.71 -11.06
C TYR A 82 -0.70 -12.16 -11.55
N GLU A 83 -0.02 -12.47 -12.65
CA GLU A 83 0.14 -13.85 -13.13
C GLU A 83 0.99 -14.67 -12.17
N ILE A 84 2.08 -14.11 -11.62
CA ILE A 84 2.89 -14.77 -10.60
C ILE A 84 2.05 -15.05 -9.34
N ASP A 85 1.31 -14.06 -8.83
CA ASP A 85 0.41 -14.24 -7.69
C ASP A 85 -0.66 -15.31 -7.97
N ALA A 86 -1.33 -15.26 -9.12
CA ALA A 86 -2.39 -16.20 -9.47
C ALA A 86 -1.89 -17.65 -9.54
N ASN A 87 -0.64 -17.87 -9.97
CA ASN A 87 -0.02 -19.19 -10.08
C ASN A 87 0.75 -19.62 -8.82
N ALA A 88 0.85 -18.76 -7.79
CA ALA A 88 1.54 -19.10 -6.56
C ALA A 88 0.73 -20.10 -5.73
N LYS A 89 1.42 -21.10 -5.16
CA LYS A 89 0.81 -22.07 -4.23
C LYS A 89 0.25 -21.38 -2.98
N THR A 90 0.96 -20.35 -2.51
CA THR A 90 0.62 -19.57 -1.33
C THR A 90 0.37 -18.13 -1.73
N ARG A 91 -0.81 -17.60 -1.36
CA ARG A 91 -1.26 -16.26 -1.81
C ARG A 91 -1.65 -15.33 -0.68
N ARG A 92 -1.58 -15.80 0.58
CA ARG A 92 -1.81 -14.99 1.77
C ARG A 92 -0.50 -14.89 2.55
N SER A 93 -0.14 -13.68 2.95
CA SER A 93 1.16 -13.42 3.60
C SER A 93 1.41 -14.28 4.84
N TYR A 94 0.36 -14.56 5.62
CA TYR A 94 0.43 -15.36 6.85
C TYR A 94 0.61 -16.87 6.62
N GLU A 95 0.45 -17.35 5.38
CA GLU A 95 0.65 -18.76 4.99
C GLU A 95 2.10 -19.05 4.56
N ASN A 96 2.97 -18.03 4.51
CA ASN A 96 4.36 -18.19 4.12
C ASN A 96 5.16 -18.93 5.21
N GLU A 97 5.63 -20.15 4.91
CA GLU A 97 6.34 -21.03 5.85
C GLU A 97 7.60 -20.38 6.45
N SER A 98 8.36 -19.61 5.66
CA SER A 98 9.56 -18.94 6.15
C SER A 98 9.22 -17.80 7.11
N VAL A 99 8.12 -17.07 6.85
CA VAL A 99 7.63 -16.03 7.76
C VAL A 99 7.09 -16.66 9.05
N GLN A 100 6.30 -17.73 8.96
CA GLN A 100 5.80 -18.44 10.14
C GLN A 100 6.95 -18.95 11.02
N LYS A 101 8.00 -19.53 10.41
CA LYS A 101 9.20 -19.96 11.12
C LYS A 101 9.89 -18.80 11.84
N LEU A 102 10.05 -17.65 11.16
CA LEU A 102 10.64 -16.45 11.75
C LEU A 102 9.86 -15.97 12.98
N TYR A 103 8.53 -15.99 12.94
CA TYR A 103 7.72 -15.65 14.11
C TYR A 103 7.87 -16.69 15.23
N ASN A 104 7.69 -17.98 14.91
CA ASN A 104 7.76 -19.04 15.92
C ASN A 104 9.10 -19.15 16.63
N GLU A 105 10.22 -18.88 15.94
CA GLU A 105 11.57 -19.06 16.50
C GLU A 105 12.19 -17.77 17.04
N PHE A 106 11.69 -16.59 16.66
CA PHE A 106 12.34 -15.33 17.02
C PHE A 106 11.37 -14.19 17.36
N LEU A 107 10.42 -13.87 16.47
CA LEU A 107 9.56 -12.67 16.67
C LEU A 107 8.35 -12.90 17.58
N GLU A 108 8.13 -14.13 18.04
CA GLU A 108 6.96 -14.56 18.82
C GLU A 108 5.66 -14.39 18.02
N GLU A 109 4.87 -13.35 18.31
CA GLU A 109 3.60 -13.05 17.65
C GLU A 109 3.61 -11.66 16.97
N PRO A 110 2.74 -11.41 15.98
CA PRO A 110 2.57 -10.07 15.42
C PRO A 110 2.25 -9.04 16.51
N ASN A 111 3.01 -7.94 16.53
CA ASN A 111 2.96 -6.90 17.56
C ASN A 111 3.48 -7.29 18.96
N SER A 112 4.23 -8.39 19.09
CA SER A 112 5.03 -8.66 20.31
C SER A 112 6.01 -7.51 20.59
N HIS A 113 6.59 -7.48 21.79
CA HIS A 113 7.60 -6.47 22.14
C HIS A 113 8.78 -6.48 21.15
N ILE A 114 9.32 -7.67 20.86
CA ILE A 114 10.45 -7.83 19.93
C ILE A 114 10.07 -7.47 18.48
N ALA A 115 8.87 -7.84 18.03
CA ALA A 115 8.39 -7.46 16.69
C ALA A 115 8.22 -5.94 16.59
N HIS A 116 7.68 -5.30 17.62
CA HIS A 116 7.52 -3.85 17.65
C HIS A 116 8.88 -3.12 17.70
N GLU A 117 9.85 -3.65 18.43
CA GLU A 117 11.19 -3.06 18.53
C GLU A 117 11.94 -3.09 17.19
N ILE A 118 11.80 -4.18 16.42
CA ILE A 118 12.60 -4.42 15.22
C ILE A 118 11.88 -4.00 13.93
N LEU A 119 10.57 -4.22 13.84
CA LEU A 119 9.82 -4.07 12.58
C LEU A 119 8.97 -2.80 12.51
N HIS A 120 8.75 -2.11 13.62
CA HIS A 120 7.96 -0.88 13.63
C HIS A 120 8.85 0.35 13.68
N THR A 121 8.34 1.46 13.14
CA THR A 121 9.03 2.73 13.15
C THR A 121 8.04 3.87 13.31
N ASN A 122 8.53 5.05 13.65
CA ASN A 122 7.74 6.26 13.79
C ASN A 122 8.37 7.38 12.96
N TYR A 123 7.52 8.22 12.37
CA TYR A 123 7.94 9.39 11.62
C TYR A 123 7.79 10.65 12.48
N ILE A 124 8.72 11.57 12.35
CA ILE A 124 8.69 12.86 13.06
C ILE A 124 8.48 14.00 12.06
N ASP A 125 7.64 14.97 12.43
CA ASP A 125 7.46 16.17 11.62
C ASP A 125 8.77 16.97 11.54
N ARG A 126 9.27 17.15 10.32
CA ARG A 126 10.48 17.91 10.00
C ARG A 126 10.19 19.11 9.08
N LYS A 127 8.93 19.52 8.94
CA LYS A 127 8.52 20.64 8.07
C LYS A 127 9.26 21.95 8.40
N SER A 128 9.62 22.16 9.67
CA SER A 128 10.40 23.33 10.11
C SER A 128 11.80 23.40 9.49
N ILE A 129 12.41 22.26 9.15
CA ILE A 129 13.75 22.19 8.53
C ILE A 129 13.70 22.69 7.07
N LEU A 130 12.59 22.42 6.37
CA LEU A 130 12.42 22.80 4.97
C LEU A 130 12.17 24.31 4.78
N LYS A 131 11.70 25.01 5.83
CA LYS A 131 11.39 26.46 5.80
C LYS A 131 12.61 27.37 5.96
N ARG A 132 13.82 26.82 6.16
CA ARG A 132 15.06 27.59 6.41
C ARG A 132 15.90 27.85 5.14
N LYS A 133 15.28 27.92 3.96
CA LYS A 133 15.94 28.35 2.72
C LYS A 133 15.40 29.68 2.25
#